data_AF-A0A651HXR4-F1
#
_entry.id   AF-A0A651HXR4-F1
#
_cell.length_a   1.000
_cell.length_b   1.000
_cell.length_c   1.000
_cell.angle_alpha   90.00
_cell.angle_beta   90.00
_cell.angle_gamma   90.00
#
_symmetry.space_group_name_H-M   'P 1'
#
loop_
_entity.id
_entity.type
_entity.pdbx_description
1 polymer ?
#
loop_
_entity_poly.entity_id
_entity_poly.type
_entity_poly.pdbx_seq_one_letter_code
_entity_poly.pdbx_strand_id
1 'polypeptide(L)'
;MREAKDKHFLKKPIYEGGPQAMKQFVAKNLKYPKAALENKVEGVVVVRYSIDKTGKVIKTKVKTGLGYGCDEEAERVVRLLRFTVPKNRKLKVVFHKTIHIRFSLPKKNTGKVEMQVSFVSSTKPSTDESNRSYSYSIDLDNQNSN
;
A
#
# COMPACT_ATOMS: atom_id res chain seq x y z
N MET A 1 36.04 -4.05 29.50
CA MET A 1 35.02 -3.37 28.67
C MET A 1 34.25 -4.43 27.89
N ARG A 2 32.95 -4.60 28.12
CA ARG A 2 32.11 -5.53 27.33
C ARG A 2 31.61 -4.78 26.10
N GLU A 3 32.16 -5.08 24.93
CA GLU A 3 31.65 -4.56 23.67
C GLU A 3 30.17 -4.91 23.52
N ALA A 4 29.32 -3.88 23.40
CA ALA A 4 27.92 -4.04 23.08
C ALA A 4 27.83 -4.60 21.65
N LYS A 5 27.74 -5.94 21.53
CA LYS A 5 27.44 -6.62 20.27
C LYS A 5 26.27 -5.91 19.60
N ASP A 6 26.50 -5.44 18.37
CA ASP A 6 25.52 -4.75 17.53
C ASP A 6 24.12 -5.37 17.68
N LYS A 7 23.18 -4.59 18.23
CA LYS A 7 21.78 -5.02 18.49
C LYS A 7 21.00 -5.39 17.21
N HIS A 8 21.58 -5.21 16.02
CA HIS A 8 21.03 -5.63 14.74
C HIS A 8 21.83 -6.78 14.12
N PHE A 9 21.70 -7.97 14.72
CA PHE A 9 22.28 -9.21 14.18
C PHE A 9 21.67 -9.63 12.83
N LEU A 10 20.44 -9.17 12.53
CA LEU A 10 19.71 -9.54 11.32
C LEU A 10 19.23 -8.29 10.56
N LYS A 11 19.82 -8.04 9.39
CA LYS A 11 19.36 -6.98 8.50
C LYS A 11 18.19 -7.50 7.65
N LYS A 12 17.10 -6.74 7.63
CA LYS A 12 15.85 -7.10 6.94
C LYS A 12 15.95 -6.78 5.44
N PRO A 13 15.22 -7.51 4.57
CA PRO A 13 15.15 -7.18 3.15
C PRO A 13 14.40 -5.88 2.93
N ILE A 14 14.96 -5.04 2.05
CA ILE A 14 14.42 -3.73 1.67
C ILE A 14 14.09 -3.79 0.17
N TYR A 15 13.01 -3.12 -0.25
CA TYR A 15 12.70 -2.98 -1.67
C TYR A 15 13.47 -1.77 -2.22
N GLU A 16 13.98 -1.88 -3.44
CA GLU A 16 14.72 -0.79 -4.09
C GLU A 16 13.78 0.42 -4.30
N GLY A 17 14.17 1.60 -3.82
CA GLY A 17 13.28 2.78 -3.78
C GLY A 17 12.24 2.77 -2.65
N GLY A 18 12.35 1.81 -1.72
CA GLY A 18 11.55 1.77 -0.49
C GLY A 18 10.09 1.32 -0.69
N PRO A 19 9.26 1.48 0.34
CA PRO A 19 7.87 1.01 0.32
C PRO A 19 7.00 1.69 -0.74
N GLN A 20 7.30 2.94 -1.09
CA GLN A 20 6.52 3.71 -2.07
C GLN A 20 6.77 3.22 -3.49
N ALA A 21 8.03 2.98 -3.87
CA ALA A 21 8.38 2.39 -5.17
C ALA A 21 7.76 0.99 -5.33
N MET A 22 7.73 0.20 -4.25
CA MET A 22 7.04 -1.10 -4.25
C MET A 22 5.54 -0.95 -4.56
N LYS A 23 4.86 -0.01 -3.91
CA LYS A 23 3.42 0.25 -4.16
C LYS A 23 3.18 0.70 -5.59
N GLN A 24 4.01 1.59 -6.13
CA GLN A 24 3.92 2.05 -7.51
C GLN A 24 4.18 0.92 -8.50
N PHE A 25 5.18 0.07 -8.25
CA PHE A 25 5.45 -1.11 -9.07
C PHE A 25 4.26 -2.06 -9.09
N VAL A 26 3.67 -2.34 -7.93
CA VAL A 26 2.46 -3.16 -7.84
C VAL A 26 1.35 -2.51 -8.65
N ALA A 27 1.02 -1.24 -8.42
CA ALA A 27 -0.04 -0.54 -9.15
C ALA A 27 0.17 -0.52 -10.66
N LYS A 28 1.42 -0.36 -11.13
CA LYS A 28 1.77 -0.36 -12.56
C LYS A 28 1.64 -1.75 -13.21
N ASN A 29 1.93 -2.81 -12.46
CA ASN A 29 1.91 -4.17 -12.99
C ASN A 29 0.60 -4.91 -12.73
N LEU A 30 -0.25 -4.40 -11.84
CA LEU A 30 -1.53 -4.98 -11.47
C LEU A 30 -2.53 -4.82 -12.62
N LYS A 31 -3.11 -5.92 -13.07
CA LYS A 31 -4.15 -5.94 -14.11
C LYS A 31 -5.46 -6.38 -13.49
N TYR A 32 -6.50 -5.59 -13.64
CA TYR A 32 -7.83 -5.99 -13.16
C TYR A 32 -8.38 -7.15 -13.99
N PRO A 33 -8.70 -8.31 -13.40
CA PRO A 33 -9.31 -9.42 -14.13
C PRO A 33 -10.69 -9.02 -14.68
N LYS A 34 -11.04 -9.49 -15.89
CA LYS A 34 -12.35 -9.20 -16.52
C LYS A 34 -13.52 -9.66 -15.63
N ALA A 35 -13.44 -10.88 -15.09
CA ALA A 35 -14.46 -11.43 -14.21
C ALA A 35 -14.71 -10.55 -12.97
N ALA A 36 -13.66 -10.02 -12.34
CA ALA A 36 -13.80 -9.12 -11.21
C ALA A 36 -14.40 -7.76 -11.61
N LEU A 37 -14.12 -7.28 -12.83
CA LEU A 37 -14.64 -6.01 -13.35
C LEU A 37 -16.13 -6.11 -13.72
N GLU A 38 -16.54 -7.21 -14.35
CA GLU A 38 -17.93 -7.52 -14.69
C GLU A 38 -18.80 -7.67 -13.44
N ASN A 39 -18.27 -8.36 -12.42
CA ASN A 39 -18.95 -8.56 -11.14
C ASN A 39 -18.77 -7.39 -10.15
N LYS A 40 -18.12 -6.29 -10.57
CA LYS A 40 -17.87 -5.09 -9.74
C LYS A 40 -17.25 -5.42 -8.37
N VAL A 41 -16.36 -6.40 -8.33
CA VAL A 41 -15.76 -6.92 -7.09
C VAL A 41 -14.63 -5.99 -6.66
N GLU A 42 -14.77 -5.35 -5.51
CA GLU A 42 -13.72 -4.51 -4.90
C GLU A 42 -13.26 -5.10 -3.57
N GLY A 43 -12.03 -4.76 -3.16
CA GLY A 43 -11.56 -5.11 -1.83
C GLY A 43 -10.05 -5.18 -1.71
N VAL A 44 -9.58 -5.92 -0.70
CA VAL A 44 -8.17 -6.08 -0.41
C VAL A 44 -7.80 -7.56 -0.41
N VAL A 45 -6.87 -7.94 -1.28
CA VAL A 45 -6.24 -9.26 -1.28
C VAL A 45 -5.01 -9.21 -0.38
N VAL A 46 -4.92 -10.15 0.57
CA VAL A 46 -3.81 -10.27 1.49
C VAL A 46 -2.95 -11.45 1.08
N VAL A 47 -1.73 -11.19 0.62
CA VAL A 47 -0.80 -12.23 0.18
C VAL A 47 0.37 -12.30 1.15
N ARG A 48 0.62 -13.50 1.69
CA ARG A 48 1.85 -13.83 2.42
C ARG A 48 2.86 -14.39 1.44
N TYR A 49 4.09 -13.92 1.51
CA TYR A 49 5.16 -14.39 0.64
C TYR A 49 6.48 -14.54 1.39
N SER A 50 7.36 -15.37 0.84
CA SER A 50 8.66 -15.71 1.41
C SER A 50 9.78 -15.26 0.48
N ILE A 51 10.72 -14.48 1.02
CA ILE A 51 11.86 -13.92 0.30
C ILE A 51 13.10 -14.73 0.65
N ASP A 52 13.81 -15.21 -0.36
CA ASP A 52 15.08 -15.90 -0.20
C ASP A 52 16.25 -14.93 0.00
N LYS A 53 17.42 -15.42 0.40
CA LYS A 53 18.67 -14.64 0.58
C LYS A 53 19.09 -13.85 -0.66
N THR A 54 18.65 -14.27 -1.85
CA THR A 54 18.90 -13.60 -3.13
C THR A 54 17.97 -12.41 -3.38
N GLY A 55 16.92 -12.26 -2.57
CA GLY A 55 15.91 -11.23 -2.76
C GLY A 55 14.74 -11.64 -3.64
N LYS A 56 14.73 -12.87 -4.15
CA LYS A 56 13.63 -13.41 -4.95
C LYS A 56 12.51 -13.93 -4.05
N VAL A 57 11.26 -13.72 -4.47
CA VAL A 57 10.10 -14.36 -3.84
C VAL A 57 10.05 -15.83 -4.28
N ILE A 58 10.13 -16.74 -3.31
CA ILE A 58 10.18 -18.20 -3.55
C ILE A 58 8.84 -18.90 -3.29
N LYS A 59 8.00 -18.35 -2.41
CA LYS A 59 6.70 -18.92 -2.06
C LYS A 59 5.70 -17.78 -1.87
N THR A 60 4.50 -17.94 -2.42
CA THR A 60 3.34 -17.08 -2.20
C THR A 60 2.20 -17.92 -1.64
N LYS A 61 1.40 -17.32 -0.76
CA LYS A 61 0.17 -17.91 -0.21
C LYS A 61 -0.83 -16.80 0.05
N VAL A 62 -1.98 -16.86 -0.60
CA VAL A 62 -3.12 -15.98 -0.31
C VAL A 62 -3.66 -16.32 1.10
N LYS A 63 -3.76 -15.29 1.95
CA LYS A 63 -4.38 -15.39 3.29
C LYS A 63 -5.85 -15.00 3.24
N THR A 64 -6.15 -13.94 2.51
CA THR A 64 -7.50 -13.41 2.32
C THR A 64 -7.62 -13.11 0.84
N GLY A 65 -8.48 -13.85 0.17
CA GLY A 65 -8.76 -13.71 -1.25
C GLY A 65 -10.09 -13.00 -1.48
N LEU A 66 -10.23 -12.41 -2.66
CA LEU A 66 -11.50 -11.88 -3.17
C LEU A 66 -12.15 -12.83 -4.18
N GLY A 67 -11.38 -13.78 -4.73
CA GLY A 67 -11.81 -14.60 -5.87
C GLY A 67 -11.83 -13.83 -7.20
N TYR A 68 -12.58 -14.35 -8.17
CA TYR A 68 -12.80 -13.73 -9.49
C TYR A 68 -11.52 -13.41 -10.29
N GLY A 69 -10.42 -14.14 -10.05
CA GLY A 69 -9.14 -13.93 -10.70
C GLY A 69 -8.21 -12.93 -9.98
N CYS A 70 -8.68 -12.26 -8.92
CA CYS A 70 -7.89 -11.25 -8.20
C CYS A 70 -6.74 -11.88 -7.41
N ASP A 71 -6.95 -13.10 -6.94
CA ASP A 71 -6.01 -13.83 -6.09
C ASP A 71 -4.79 -14.28 -6.90
N GLU A 72 -5.05 -14.86 -8.08
CA GLU A 72 -4.04 -15.30 -9.03
C GLU A 72 -3.21 -14.13 -9.57
N GLU A 73 -3.87 -13.01 -9.88
CA GLU A 73 -3.20 -11.80 -10.32
C GLU A 73 -2.33 -11.20 -9.21
N ALA A 74 -2.84 -11.14 -7.98
CA ALA A 74 -2.09 -10.68 -6.82
C ALA A 74 -0.84 -11.55 -6.60
N GLU A 75 -0.96 -12.88 -6.69
CA GLU A 75 0.19 -13.78 -6.62
C GLU A 75 1.21 -13.52 -7.73
N ARG A 76 0.74 -13.35 -8.98
CA ARG A 76 1.60 -13.08 -10.13
C ARG A 76 2.45 -11.83 -9.91
N VAL A 77 1.84 -10.73 -9.48
CA VAL A 77 2.54 -9.46 -9.23
C VAL A 77 3.54 -9.60 -8.08
N VAL A 78 3.16 -10.29 -7.00
CA VAL A 78 4.05 -10.49 -5.85
C VAL A 78 5.27 -11.34 -6.23
N ARG A 79 5.13 -12.34 -7.10
CA ARG A 79 6.26 -13.15 -7.60
C ARG A 79 7.25 -12.35 -8.44
N LEU A 80 6.82 -11.26 -9.07
CA LEU A 80 7.69 -10.37 -9.86
C LEU A 80 8.52 -9.42 -9.00
N LEU A 81 8.17 -9.24 -7.71
CA LEU A 81 8.90 -8.36 -6.81
C LEU A 81 10.31 -8.90 -6.57
N ARG A 82 11.28 -7.98 -6.59
CA ARG A 82 12.68 -8.23 -6.25
C ARG A 82 13.07 -7.35 -5.07
N PHE A 83 13.67 -7.95 -4.07
CA PHE A 83 14.11 -7.26 -2.86
C PHE A 83 15.63 -7.25 -2.79
N THR A 84 16.20 -6.23 -2.18
CA THR A 84 17.61 -6.21 -1.82
C THR A 84 17.74 -6.82 -0.42
N VAL A 85 18.42 -7.97 -0.35
CA VAL A 85 18.72 -8.64 0.93
C VAL A 85 20.17 -8.35 1.30
N PRO A 86 20.44 -7.59 2.37
CA PRO A 86 21.80 -7.39 2.86
C PRO A 86 22.42 -8.71 3.32
N LYS A 87 23.73 -8.87 3.10
CA LYS A 87 24.48 -10.07 3.54
C LYS A 87 24.46 -10.16 5.07
N ASN A 88 23.69 -11.11 5.59
CA ASN A 88 23.68 -11.45 7.01
C ASN A 88 24.76 -12.51 7.24
N ARG A 89 25.72 -12.23 8.13
CA ARG A 89 26.98 -12.95 8.48
C ARG A 89 26.92 -14.50 8.34
N LYS A 90 26.83 -15.00 7.10
CA LYS A 90 26.72 -16.41 6.70
C LYS A 90 25.42 -17.15 7.11
N LEU A 91 24.36 -16.46 7.52
CA LEU A 91 23.09 -17.10 7.86
C LEU A 91 22.16 -17.22 6.63
N LYS A 92 21.69 -18.44 6.35
CA LYS A 92 20.62 -18.68 5.37
C LYS A 92 19.28 -18.36 6.04
N VAL A 93 18.74 -17.17 5.79
CA VAL A 93 17.46 -16.72 6.37
C VAL A 93 16.44 -16.51 5.27
N VAL A 94 15.26 -17.08 5.47
CA VAL A 94 14.06 -16.81 4.65
C VAL A 94 13.19 -15.81 5.41
N PHE A 95 12.78 -14.74 4.73
CA PHE A 95 11.94 -13.71 5.33
C PHE A 95 10.49 -13.87 4.89
N HIS A 96 9.58 -13.99 5.85
CA HIS A 96 8.15 -14.01 5.58
C HIS A 96 7.58 -12.60 5.71
N LYS A 97 6.90 -12.12 4.66
CA LYS A 97 6.21 -10.82 4.64
C LYS A 97 4.77 -10.99 4.17
N THR A 98 3.97 -9.97 4.45
CA THR A 98 2.58 -9.87 4.00
C THR A 98 2.42 -8.55 3.26
N ILE A 99 1.72 -8.57 2.12
CA ILE A 99 1.36 -7.38 1.37
C ILE A 99 -0.16 -7.34 1.20
N HIS A 100 -0.73 -6.14 1.29
CA HIS A 100 -2.14 -5.88 1.08
C HIS A 100 -2.27 -5.18 -0.27
N ILE A 101 -2.96 -5.82 -1.21
CA ILE A 101 -3.18 -5.30 -2.55
C ILE A 101 -4.65 -4.90 -2.65
N ARG A 102 -4.91 -3.61 -2.85
CA ARG A 102 -6.25 -3.08 -2.97
C ARG A 102 -6.69 -3.09 -4.43
N PHE A 103 -7.80 -3.75 -4.71
CA PHE A 103 -8.53 -3.67 -5.98
C PHE A 103 -9.69 -2.70 -5.79
N SER A 104 -9.69 -1.62 -6.56
CA SER A 104 -10.77 -0.62 -6.60
C SER A 104 -11.17 -0.40 -8.05
N LEU A 105 -12.47 -0.32 -8.31
CA LEU A 105 -12.95 -0.03 -9.64
C LEU A 105 -12.54 1.40 -10.02
N PRO A 106 -12.16 1.62 -11.28
CA PRO A 106 -11.96 2.98 -11.77
C PRO A 106 -13.31 3.69 -11.70
N LYS A 107 -13.43 4.68 -10.81
CA LYS A 107 -14.56 5.60 -10.84
C LYS A 107 -14.54 6.27 -12.20
N LYS A 108 -15.59 6.07 -13.00
CA LYS A 108 -15.79 6.89 -14.19
C LYS A 108 -15.81 8.33 -13.70
N ASN A 109 -14.84 9.14 -14.12
CA ASN A 109 -14.85 10.57 -13.84
C ASN A 109 -16.06 11.17 -14.54
N THR A 110 -17.21 11.16 -13.88
CA THR A 110 -18.29 12.11 -14.18
C THR A 110 -17.67 13.48 -13.93
N GLY A 111 -17.51 14.25 -15.01
CA GLY A 111 -16.67 15.44 -15.05
C GLY A 111 -16.89 16.37 -13.86
N LYS A 112 -15.79 16.93 -13.35
CA LYS A 112 -15.85 18.12 -12.53
C LYS A 112 -16.44 19.23 -13.39
N VAL A 113 -17.71 19.56 -13.22
CA VAL A 113 -18.22 20.89 -13.57
C VAL A 113 -17.68 21.80 -12.47
N GLU A 114 -16.73 22.65 -12.80
CA GLU A 114 -16.20 23.68 -11.91
C GLU A 114 -17.30 24.72 -11.66
N MET A 115 -18.04 24.59 -10.56
CA MET A 115 -18.72 25.74 -9.99
C MET A 115 -17.68 26.57 -9.23
N GLN A 116 -17.29 27.71 -9.80
CA GLN A 116 -16.48 28.72 -9.13
C GLN A 116 -17.30 29.32 -7.98
N VAL A 117 -17.01 28.92 -6.74
CA VAL A 117 -17.49 29.64 -5.56
C VAL A 117 -16.28 30.32 -4.93
N SER A 118 -16.20 31.62 -5.10
CA SER A 118 -15.17 32.47 -4.52
C SER A 118 -15.42 32.63 -3.02
N PHE A 119 -14.57 32.01 -2.20
CA PHE A 119 -14.46 32.36 -0.79
C PHE A 119 -13.15 33.13 -0.59
N VAL A 120 -13.26 34.39 -0.20
CA VAL A 120 -12.14 35.25 0.18
C VAL A 120 -11.59 34.72 1.51
N SER A 121 -10.45 34.03 1.48
CA SER A 121 -9.72 33.67 2.71
C SER A 121 -8.72 34.77 3.05
N SER A 122 -9.01 35.48 4.14
CA SER A 122 -8.09 36.43 4.78
C SER A 122 -6.80 35.74 5.24
N THR A 123 -5.71 36.45 5.00
CA THR A 123 -4.30 36.31 5.42
C THR A 123 -4.11 35.97 6.91
N LYS A 124 -3.04 35.37 7.45
CA LYS A 124 -1.62 35.15 7.06
C LYS A 124 -0.93 34.22 8.14
N PRO A 125 0.40 33.97 8.12
CA PRO A 125 1.03 32.64 8.27
C PRO A 125 1.54 32.30 9.69
N SER A 126 1.84 31.03 9.95
CA SER A 126 2.79 30.66 11.01
C SER A 126 3.47 29.30 10.76
N THR A 127 4.71 29.26 11.21
CA THR A 127 5.79 28.32 10.89
C THR A 127 5.83 27.14 11.85
N ASP A 128 6.19 25.99 11.27
CA ASP A 128 6.78 24.75 11.81
C ASP A 128 6.12 23.81 12.83
N GLU A 129 6.28 22.55 12.41
CA GLU A 129 6.42 21.27 13.12
C GLU A 129 5.36 20.71 14.08
N SER A 130 4.79 19.62 13.58
CA SER A 130 4.61 18.34 14.29
C SER A 130 3.45 18.24 15.28
N ASN A 131 2.21 18.10 14.78
CA ASN A 131 1.24 17.29 15.51
C ASN A 131 0.13 16.70 14.65
N ARG A 132 -0.29 15.51 15.05
CA ARG A 132 -1.37 14.69 14.51
C ARG A 132 -2.68 15.47 14.52
N SER A 133 -3.35 15.57 13.38
CA SER A 133 -4.70 16.15 13.30
C SER A 133 -5.73 15.05 13.08
N TYR A 134 -6.62 14.89 14.06
CA TYR A 134 -7.88 14.17 13.94
C TYR A 134 -8.96 15.21 13.62
N SER A 135 -9.69 15.02 12.52
CA SER A 135 -10.88 15.82 12.21
C SER A 135 -12.14 15.07 12.65
N TYR A 136 -12.95 15.70 13.49
CA TYR A 136 -14.36 15.34 13.68
C TYR A 136 -15.23 16.30 12.87
N SER A 137 -16.24 15.76 12.19
CA SER A 137 -17.33 16.54 11.62
C SER A 137 -18.37 16.81 12.71
N ILE A 138 -18.83 18.06 12.80
CA ILE A 138 -19.98 18.44 13.63
C ILE A 138 -21.12 18.67 12.65
N ASP A 139 -22.13 17.80 12.68
CA ASP A 139 -23.38 18.02 11.96
C ASP A 139 -24.20 19.06 12.73
N LEU A 140 -24.72 20.08 12.04
CA LEU A 140 -25.76 20.95 12.59
C LEU A 140 -26.86 21.18 11.56
N ASP A 141 -28.05 20.86 12.03
CA ASP A 141 -29.29 20.69 11.31
C ASP A 141 -29.76 21.90 10.50
N ASN A 142 -30.37 21.56 9.37
CA ASN A 142 -31.26 22.37 8.58
C ASN A 142 -32.45 22.88 9.43
N GLN A 143 -32.57 24.19 9.58
CA GLN A 143 -33.84 24.83 9.92
C GLN A 143 -34.17 25.87 8.85
N ASN A 144 -35.10 25.44 8.01
CA ASN A 144 -35.96 26.26 7.18
C ASN A 144 -36.55 27.42 8.00
N SER A 145 -36.48 28.65 7.48
CA SER A 145 -37.48 29.67 7.81
C SER A 145 -37.62 30.62 6.63
N ASN A 146 -38.91 30.85 6.37
CA ASN A 146 -39.60 31.49 5.26
C ASN A 146 -39.29 32.99 5.16
#